data_AF-U2TEW7-F1
#
_entry.id   AF-U2TEW7-F1
#
_cell.length_a   1.000
_cell.length_b   1.000
_cell.length_c   1.000
_cell.angle_alpha   90.00
_cell.angle_beta   90.00
_cell.angle_gamma   90.00
#
_symmetry.space_group_name_H-M   'P 1'
#
loop_
_entity.id
_entity.type
_entity.pdbx_description
1 polymer ?
#
loop_
_entity_poly.entity_id
_entity_poly.type
_entity_poly.pdbx_seq_one_letter_code
_entity_poly.pdbx_strand_id
1 'polypeptide(L)'
;MQDAVFKTDISGDFVLCRALYARYKKEGGGGMEHFERKGIGEALFGLPYPGRGILLGMGENGRDLFLSYFIMGRSENSRNRVFREEGEELRIDPACPERLSDPSLVLYSPLRSVSGRLIVANGDQSDTIHDFLEAGKSFEEALFTRSFEPDRPNDTPRISGIMDLLGRNYTLSILKAESPGSGNCARYFYHYAFEPGLGHFIHTYQGRGGPLPSFQGEPRPVLIRERTAEELAGLIWRSLDPENRISLYVRRIDRESGETENALINRFLCT
;
A
#
# COMPACT_ATOMS: atom_id res chain seq x y z
N MET A 1 27.23 -35.37 12.56
CA MET A 1 26.03 -34.58 12.94
C MET A 1 26.57 -33.22 13.39
N GLN A 2 26.69 -32.30 12.44
CA GLN A 2 27.34 -30.99 12.61
C GLN A 2 26.46 -29.96 11.89
N ASP A 3 26.08 -28.94 12.65
CA ASP A 3 25.26 -27.81 12.25
C ASP A 3 25.97 -26.94 11.21
N ALA A 4 25.30 -26.67 10.08
CA ALA A 4 25.75 -25.70 9.09
C ALA A 4 24.99 -24.38 9.29
N VAL A 5 25.69 -23.41 9.89
CA VAL A 5 25.27 -22.01 9.97
C VAL A 5 25.57 -21.34 8.63
N PHE A 6 24.54 -20.97 7.87
CA PHE A 6 24.68 -20.08 6.72
C PHE A 6 24.79 -18.63 7.22
N LYS A 7 26.00 -18.06 7.18
CA LYS A 7 26.23 -16.62 7.22
C LYS A 7 26.26 -16.10 5.78
N THR A 8 25.24 -15.36 5.37
CA THR A 8 25.31 -14.53 4.16
C THR A 8 25.78 -13.14 4.55
N ASP A 9 26.97 -12.79 4.07
CA ASP A 9 27.65 -11.51 4.25
C ASP A 9 27.04 -10.46 3.29
N ILE A 10 26.35 -9.46 3.84
CA ILE A 10 25.64 -8.40 3.08
C ILE A 10 26.55 -7.17 2.87
N SER A 11 27.86 -7.28 3.12
CA SER A 11 28.79 -6.15 2.99
C SER A 11 29.21 -5.84 1.53
N GLY A 12 29.00 -6.77 0.58
CA GLY A 12 29.43 -6.62 -0.82
C GLY A 12 28.61 -5.63 -1.66
N ASP A 13 27.29 -5.57 -1.45
CA ASP A 13 26.38 -4.78 -2.30
C ASP A 13 26.49 -3.27 -2.07
N PHE A 14 26.89 -2.84 -0.86
CA PHE A 14 27.09 -1.42 -0.54
C PHE A 14 28.30 -0.79 -1.25
N VAL A 15 29.32 -1.60 -1.55
CA VAL A 15 30.55 -1.11 -2.21
C VAL A 15 30.32 -0.91 -3.71
N LEU A 16 29.51 -1.77 -4.34
CA LEU A 16 29.19 -1.68 -5.77
C LEU A 16 28.35 -0.42 -6.07
N CYS A 17 27.36 -0.11 -5.23
CA CYS A 17 26.55 1.11 -5.38
C CYS A 17 27.38 2.41 -5.26
N ARG A 18 28.37 2.46 -4.36
CA ARG A 18 29.24 3.65 -4.24
C ARG A 18 30.23 3.79 -5.41
N ALA A 19 30.73 2.67 -5.94
CA ALA A 19 31.65 2.67 -7.07
C ALA A 19 30.97 3.12 -8.38
N LEU A 20 29.73 2.67 -8.61
CA LEU A 20 28.92 3.09 -9.77
C LEU A 20 28.57 4.58 -9.71
N TYR A 21 28.20 5.09 -8.53
CA TYR A 21 27.90 6.52 -8.32
C TYR A 21 29.13 7.43 -8.53
N ALA A 22 30.32 6.98 -8.10
CA ALA A 22 31.57 7.73 -8.30
C ALA A 22 32.03 7.73 -9.77
N ARG A 23 31.72 6.68 -10.54
CA ARG A 23 32.03 6.60 -11.97
C ARG A 23 31.12 7.51 -12.81
N TYR A 24 29.83 7.56 -12.47
CA TYR A 24 28.84 8.44 -13.12
C TYR A 24 29.17 9.93 -13.00
N LYS A 25 29.66 10.40 -11.83
CA LYS A 25 30.08 11.80 -11.67
C LYS A 25 31.30 12.20 -12.51
N LYS A 26 32.10 11.23 -12.98
CA LYS A 26 33.33 11.48 -13.75
C LYS A 26 33.09 11.55 -15.26
N GLU A 27 32.01 10.95 -15.76
CA GLU A 27 31.71 10.85 -17.19
C GLU A 27 30.48 11.75 -17.50
N GLY A 28 30.72 13.07 -17.58
CA GLY A 28 29.67 14.04 -17.90
C GLY A 28 29.03 13.78 -19.27
N GLY A 29 27.70 13.68 -19.30
CA GLY A 29 26.91 13.56 -20.52
C GLY A 29 25.46 13.92 -20.28
N GLY A 30 25.01 15.04 -20.86
CA GLY A 30 23.60 15.42 -20.90
C GLY A 30 22.81 14.48 -21.82
N GLY A 31 21.62 14.09 -21.37
CA GLY A 31 20.68 13.24 -22.11
C GLY A 31 19.69 12.62 -21.13
N MET A 32 18.40 12.86 -21.36
CA MET A 32 17.21 12.33 -20.66
C MET A 32 17.44 11.77 -19.26
N GLU A 33 16.91 12.45 -18.23
CA GLU A 33 16.81 11.89 -16.88
C GLU A 33 16.11 10.52 -16.94
N HIS A 34 16.90 9.45 -16.95
CA HIS A 34 16.45 8.13 -16.57
C HIS A 34 16.07 8.26 -15.10
N PHE A 35 14.78 8.51 -14.83
CA PHE A 35 14.21 8.31 -13.51
C PHE A 35 14.43 6.84 -13.16
N GLU A 36 15.50 6.56 -12.41
CA GLU A 36 15.79 5.24 -11.88
C GLU A 36 14.61 4.83 -11.02
N ARG A 37 13.81 3.89 -11.52
CA ARG A 37 12.63 3.38 -10.82
C ARG A 37 13.12 2.61 -9.59
N LYS A 38 12.73 3.09 -8.41
CA LYS A 38 13.14 2.52 -7.12
C LYS A 38 12.31 1.29 -6.77
N GLY A 39 12.86 0.36 -5.99
CA GLY A 39 12.04 -0.68 -5.36
C GLY A 39 11.11 -0.10 -4.29
N ILE A 40 10.05 -0.82 -3.91
CA ILE A 40 9.14 -0.37 -2.84
C ILE A 40 9.88 -0.13 -1.52
N GLY A 41 10.89 -0.94 -1.23
CA GLY A 41 11.71 -0.79 -0.02
C GLY A 41 12.40 0.56 0.05
N GLU A 42 12.96 1.05 -1.07
CA GLU A 42 13.60 2.36 -1.19
C GLU A 42 12.59 3.51 -1.22
N ALA A 43 11.41 3.29 -1.82
CA ALA A 43 10.35 4.29 -1.84
C ALA A 43 9.78 4.57 -0.43
N LEU A 44 9.77 3.55 0.44
CA LEU A 44 9.39 3.63 1.85
C LEU A 44 10.54 4.08 2.75
N PHE A 45 11.78 3.73 2.40
CA PHE A 45 12.95 4.05 3.21
C PHE A 45 13.11 5.57 3.34
N GLY A 46 13.09 6.06 4.58
CA GLY A 46 13.15 7.50 4.86
C GLY A 46 11.82 8.24 4.75
N LEU A 47 10.70 7.57 4.42
CA LEU A 47 9.36 8.12 4.64
C LEU A 47 8.98 7.95 6.11
N PRO A 48 8.97 9.04 6.91
CA PRO A 48 8.94 8.90 8.36
C PRO A 48 7.58 8.44 8.89
N TYR A 49 6.50 8.67 8.14
CA TYR A 49 5.14 8.23 8.51
C TYR A 49 4.19 8.28 7.29
N PRO A 50 4.17 7.26 6.41
CA PRO A 50 3.25 7.22 5.28
C PRO A 50 1.78 7.02 5.68
N GLY A 51 1.51 6.56 6.91
CA GLY A 51 0.17 6.28 7.42
C GLY A 51 -0.36 4.95 6.91
N ARG A 52 -1.31 4.98 5.98
CA ARG A 52 -1.79 3.79 5.26
C ARG A 52 -1.21 3.79 3.86
N GLY A 53 -0.90 2.61 3.34
CA GLY A 53 -0.32 2.47 2.01
C GLY A 53 -0.93 1.32 1.23
N ILE A 54 -1.08 1.53 -0.08
CA ILE A 54 -1.55 0.57 -1.07
C ILE A 54 -0.48 0.45 -2.16
N LEU A 55 -0.10 -0.77 -2.51
CA LEU A 55 0.65 -1.10 -3.71
C LEU A 55 -0.20 -2.01 -4.59
N LEU A 56 -0.33 -1.68 -5.88
CA LEU A 56 -0.86 -2.56 -6.91
C LEU A 56 0.14 -2.67 -8.05
N GLY A 57 0.33 -3.85 -8.61
CA GLY A 57 1.23 -4.02 -9.74
C GLY A 57 1.39 -5.46 -10.19
N MET A 58 2.36 -5.68 -11.08
CA MET A 58 2.70 -6.97 -11.65
C MET A 58 4.17 -7.28 -11.43
N GLY A 59 4.49 -8.52 -11.06
CA GLY A 59 5.85 -9.01 -10.91
C GLY A 59 6.60 -9.11 -12.25
N GLU A 60 7.93 -9.28 -12.19
CA GLU A 60 8.79 -9.32 -13.39
C GLU A 60 8.45 -10.45 -14.37
N ASN A 61 7.80 -11.52 -13.90
CA ASN A 61 7.40 -12.62 -14.77
C ASN A 61 6.19 -12.32 -15.67
N GLY A 62 5.57 -11.15 -15.53
CA GLY A 62 4.42 -10.74 -16.34
C GLY A 62 3.13 -11.53 -16.08
N ARG A 63 3.12 -12.36 -15.04
CA ARG A 63 2.04 -13.29 -14.70
C ARG A 63 1.45 -12.99 -13.32
N ASP A 64 2.30 -12.70 -12.36
CA ASP A 64 1.87 -12.53 -10.97
C ASP A 64 1.42 -11.11 -10.71
N LEU A 65 0.21 -10.96 -10.16
CA LEU A 65 -0.31 -9.69 -9.68
C LEU A 65 -0.03 -9.57 -8.19
N PHE A 66 0.38 -8.38 -7.76
CA PHE A 66 0.66 -8.09 -6.36
C PHE A 66 -0.25 -6.97 -5.86
N LEU A 67 -0.82 -7.21 -4.70
CA LEU A 67 -1.55 -6.24 -3.90
C LEU A 67 -0.92 -6.20 -2.51
N SER A 68 -0.58 -5.01 -2.01
CA SER A 68 -0.25 -4.83 -0.61
C SER A 68 -1.09 -3.74 0.03
N TYR A 69 -1.40 -3.94 1.31
CA TYR A 69 -2.05 -2.96 2.15
C TYR A 69 -1.43 -2.97 3.55
N PHE A 70 -1.03 -1.81 4.06
CA PHE A 70 -0.53 -1.69 5.42
C PHE A 70 -1.17 -0.53 6.19
N ILE A 71 -1.21 -0.68 7.50
CA ILE A 71 -1.64 0.34 8.44
C ILE A 71 -0.52 0.66 9.43
N MET A 72 -0.35 1.96 9.70
CA MET A 72 0.49 2.51 10.76
C MET A 72 -0.35 3.38 11.70
N GLY A 73 0.10 3.54 12.95
CA GLY A 73 -0.65 4.29 13.95
C GLY A 73 0.21 4.80 15.10
N ARG A 74 -0.16 5.97 15.59
CA ARG A 74 0.54 6.68 16.69
C ARG A 74 -0.27 6.69 17.99
N SER A 75 -1.60 6.73 17.90
CA SER A 75 -2.49 6.70 19.06
C SER A 75 -2.81 5.27 19.48
N GLU A 76 -3.26 5.10 20.73
CA GLU A 76 -3.70 3.81 21.26
C GLU A 76 -4.84 3.22 20.43
N ASN A 77 -5.92 3.99 20.17
CA ASN A 77 -7.05 3.52 19.36
C ASN A 77 -6.60 3.12 17.94
N SER A 78 -5.69 3.90 17.34
CA SER A 78 -5.15 3.58 16.02
C SER A 78 -4.27 2.32 16.03
N ARG A 79 -3.58 2.02 17.13
CA ARG A 79 -2.73 0.83 17.27
C ARG A 79 -3.50 -0.44 17.62
N ASN A 80 -4.70 -0.30 18.18
CA ASN A 80 -5.56 -1.41 18.60
C ASN A 80 -6.26 -2.08 17.41
N ARG A 81 -5.51 -2.54 16.41
CA ARG A 81 -6.04 -3.14 15.18
C ARG A 81 -5.19 -4.33 14.75
N VAL A 82 -5.86 -5.35 14.24
CA VAL A 82 -5.25 -6.51 13.59
C VAL A 82 -5.99 -6.83 12.31
N PHE A 83 -5.27 -7.31 11.31
CA PHE A 83 -5.88 -7.88 10.12
C PHE A 83 -6.28 -9.33 10.37
N ARG A 84 -7.45 -9.71 9.83
CA ARG A 84 -7.89 -11.09 9.71
C ARG A 84 -8.39 -11.35 8.30
N GLU A 85 -8.05 -12.51 7.78
CA GLU A 85 -8.61 -13.01 6.54
C GLU A 85 -9.99 -13.60 6.81
N GLU A 86 -10.94 -13.31 5.92
CA GLU A 86 -12.28 -13.87 5.92
C GLU A 86 -12.60 -14.32 4.49
N GLY A 87 -12.27 -15.57 4.16
CA GLY A 87 -12.34 -16.08 2.80
C GLY A 87 -11.40 -15.30 1.87
N GLU A 88 -11.95 -14.68 0.83
CA GLU A 88 -11.19 -13.85 -0.11
C GLU A 88 -10.97 -12.41 0.39
N GLU A 89 -11.65 -12.01 1.46
CA GLU A 89 -11.65 -10.65 1.99
C GLU A 89 -10.66 -10.46 3.14
N LEU A 90 -10.41 -9.19 3.46
CA LEU A 90 -9.64 -8.78 4.63
C LEU A 90 -10.53 -7.91 5.49
N ARG A 91 -10.53 -8.15 6.80
CA ARG A 91 -11.19 -7.31 7.80
C ARG A 91 -10.21 -6.83 8.85
N ILE A 92 -10.56 -5.72 9.50
CA ILE A 92 -9.84 -5.22 10.67
C ILE A 92 -10.65 -5.54 11.92
N ASP A 93 -10.02 -6.27 12.83
CA ASP A 93 -10.55 -6.50 14.19
C ASP A 93 -9.77 -5.65 15.19
N PRO A 94 -10.38 -5.27 16.33
CA PRO A 94 -9.62 -4.71 17.43
C PRO A 94 -8.64 -5.75 17.96
N ALA A 95 -7.41 -5.33 18.29
CA ALA A 95 -6.46 -6.24 18.92
C ALA A 95 -6.98 -6.69 20.30
N CYS A 96 -7.46 -5.74 21.11
CA CYS A 96 -8.16 -5.95 22.38
C CYS A 96 -9.49 -5.19 22.36
N PRO A 97 -10.64 -5.88 22.34
CA PRO A 97 -11.95 -5.24 22.25
C PRO A 97 -12.23 -4.19 23.35
N GLU A 98 -11.74 -4.38 24.57
CA GLU A 98 -12.01 -3.45 25.69
C GLU A 98 -11.29 -2.10 25.54
N ARG A 99 -10.28 -2.01 24.66
CA ARG A 99 -9.48 -0.80 24.40
C ARG A 99 -9.94 -0.03 23.16
N LEU A 100 -11.01 -0.50 22.51
CA LEU A 100 -11.59 0.17 21.35
C LEU A 100 -12.47 1.33 21.83
N SER A 101 -12.09 2.55 21.47
CA SER A 101 -12.86 3.74 21.85
C SER A 101 -13.85 4.15 20.76
N ASP A 102 -13.35 4.43 19.55
CA ASP A 102 -14.15 4.81 18.39
C ASP A 102 -13.86 3.85 17.23
N PRO A 103 -14.85 3.04 16.80
CA PRO A 103 -14.69 2.07 15.71
C PRO A 103 -14.75 2.69 14.31
N SER A 104 -15.32 3.89 14.15
CA SER A 104 -15.81 4.39 12.86
C SER A 104 -14.76 4.53 11.76
N LEU A 105 -13.52 4.84 12.12
CA LEU A 105 -12.38 4.99 11.20
C LEU A 105 -11.33 3.88 11.33
N VAL A 106 -11.58 2.89 12.19
CA VAL A 106 -10.60 1.84 12.51
C VAL A 106 -11.10 0.43 12.20
N LEU A 107 -12.41 0.19 12.17
CA LEU A 107 -13.02 -1.07 11.78
C LEU A 107 -13.68 -0.92 10.40
N TYR A 108 -13.12 -1.58 9.41
CA TYR A 108 -13.63 -1.67 8.03
C TYR A 108 -12.99 -2.89 7.37
N SER A 109 -13.46 -3.27 6.19
CA SER A 109 -12.86 -4.32 5.37
C SER A 109 -11.90 -3.74 4.34
N PRO A 110 -10.56 -3.83 4.52
CA PRO A 110 -9.65 -3.18 3.59
C PRO A 110 -9.59 -3.85 2.23
N LEU A 111 -9.99 -5.13 2.10
CA LEU A 111 -10.01 -5.88 0.85
C LEU A 111 -11.40 -6.49 0.64
N ARG A 112 -12.00 -6.21 -0.51
CA ARG A 112 -13.27 -6.79 -0.99
C ARG A 112 -13.10 -7.35 -2.39
N SER A 113 -13.92 -8.32 -2.78
CA SER A 113 -13.96 -8.84 -4.16
C SER A 113 -15.37 -8.73 -4.73
N VAL A 114 -15.49 -8.36 -6.01
CA VAL A 114 -16.78 -8.33 -6.72
C VAL A 114 -16.55 -8.50 -8.21
N SER A 115 -17.26 -9.44 -8.84
CA SER A 115 -17.28 -9.62 -10.31
C SER A 115 -15.88 -9.67 -10.96
N GLY A 116 -14.96 -10.44 -10.37
CA GLY A 116 -13.58 -10.58 -10.88
C GLY A 116 -12.68 -9.36 -10.64
N ARG A 117 -13.08 -8.44 -9.75
CA ARG A 117 -12.27 -7.28 -9.34
C ARG A 117 -11.94 -7.37 -7.86
N LEU A 118 -10.72 -6.96 -7.52
CA LEU A 118 -10.31 -6.75 -6.12
C LEU A 118 -10.30 -5.26 -5.81
N ILE A 119 -10.89 -4.92 -4.68
CA ILE A 119 -10.98 -3.56 -4.17
C ILE A 119 -10.13 -3.50 -2.91
N VAL A 120 -9.24 -2.52 -2.82
CA VAL A 120 -8.48 -2.24 -1.60
C VAL A 120 -8.67 -0.79 -1.18
N ALA A 121 -8.91 -0.52 0.11
CA ALA A 121 -9.11 0.84 0.60
C ALA A 121 -8.69 1.03 2.05
N ASN A 122 -8.41 2.28 2.45
CA ASN A 122 -8.04 2.62 3.82
C ASN A 122 -9.20 3.02 4.74
N GLY A 123 -10.43 2.69 4.38
CA GLY A 123 -11.64 3.00 5.14
C GLY A 123 -12.87 2.32 4.55
N ASP A 124 -14.05 2.63 5.10
CA ASP A 124 -15.36 2.07 4.72
C ASP A 124 -15.80 2.36 3.27
N GLN A 125 -15.02 3.16 2.52
CA GLN A 125 -15.29 3.35 1.10
C GLN A 125 -15.09 2.07 0.29
N SER A 126 -14.36 1.06 0.79
CA SER A 126 -14.29 -0.26 0.16
C SER A 126 -15.67 -0.89 -0.02
N ASP A 127 -16.53 -0.81 1.01
CA ASP A 127 -17.90 -1.32 0.98
C ASP A 127 -18.75 -0.52 -0.01
N THR A 128 -18.57 0.80 -0.05
CA THR A 128 -19.29 1.65 -1.03
C THR A 128 -18.91 1.33 -2.46
N ILE A 129 -17.61 1.10 -2.71
CA ILE A 129 -17.13 0.68 -4.02
C ILE A 129 -17.72 -0.68 -4.38
N HIS A 130 -17.70 -1.64 -3.44
CA HIS A 130 -18.28 -2.95 -3.62
C HIS A 130 -19.76 -2.87 -4.04
N ASP A 131 -20.58 -2.18 -3.24
CA ASP A 131 -22.03 -2.08 -3.46
C ASP A 131 -22.37 -1.38 -4.79
N PHE A 132 -21.59 -0.37 -5.18
CA PHE A 132 -21.78 0.32 -6.45
C PHE A 132 -21.45 -0.59 -7.63
N LEU A 133 -20.35 -1.34 -7.56
CA LEU A 133 -19.96 -2.28 -8.61
C LEU A 133 -20.94 -3.45 -8.71
N GLU A 134 -21.45 -3.96 -7.59
CA GLU A 134 -22.51 -4.97 -7.56
C GLU A 134 -23.80 -4.45 -8.23
N ALA A 135 -24.12 -3.17 -8.03
CA ALA A 135 -25.22 -2.48 -8.70
C ALA A 135 -24.92 -2.06 -10.16
N GLY A 136 -23.77 -2.44 -10.72
CA GLY A 136 -23.39 -2.13 -12.10
C GLY A 136 -22.91 -0.69 -12.36
N LYS A 137 -22.60 0.07 -11.30
CA LYS A 137 -22.02 1.42 -11.36
C LYS A 137 -20.49 1.36 -11.35
N SER A 138 -19.84 2.48 -11.59
CA SER A 138 -18.38 2.59 -11.65
C SER A 138 -17.71 2.86 -10.29
N PHE A 139 -16.39 2.61 -10.26
CA PHE A 139 -15.51 2.91 -9.13
C PHE A 139 -15.50 4.43 -8.83
N GLU A 140 -15.52 5.26 -9.87
CA GLU A 140 -15.58 6.70 -9.78
C GLU A 140 -16.90 7.15 -9.16
N GLU A 141 -18.04 6.65 -9.66
CA GLU A 141 -19.36 6.98 -9.11
C GLU A 141 -19.46 6.70 -7.61
N ALA A 142 -18.89 5.58 -7.15
CA ALA A 142 -18.82 5.25 -5.73
C ALA A 142 -18.04 6.33 -4.95
N LEU A 143 -16.84 6.68 -5.43
CA LEU A 143 -15.95 7.62 -4.76
C LEU A 143 -16.40 9.09 -4.85
N PHE A 144 -17.27 9.44 -5.81
CA PHE A 144 -17.93 10.74 -5.84
C PHE A 144 -18.92 10.94 -4.68
N THR A 145 -19.45 9.86 -4.09
CA THR A 145 -20.30 9.94 -2.88
C THR A 145 -19.51 10.10 -1.59
N ARG A 146 -18.19 9.93 -1.64
CA ARG A 146 -17.30 9.99 -0.49
C ARG A 146 -16.43 11.25 -0.51
N SER A 147 -15.77 11.49 0.61
CA SER A 147 -14.80 12.58 0.81
C SER A 147 -13.62 12.08 1.67
N PHE A 148 -12.64 12.91 1.98
CA PHE A 148 -11.61 12.59 2.97
C PHE A 148 -12.24 12.26 4.35
N GLU A 149 -11.46 11.68 5.26
CA GLU A 149 -11.96 11.30 6.59
C GLU A 149 -12.31 12.54 7.43
N PRO A 150 -13.41 12.52 8.20
CA PRO A 150 -13.83 13.64 9.03
C PRO A 150 -13.04 13.74 10.36
N ASP A 151 -11.71 13.55 10.32
CA ASP A 151 -10.82 13.46 11.48
C ASP A 151 -9.98 14.73 11.70
N ARG A 152 -10.65 15.89 11.75
CA ARG A 152 -9.98 17.18 11.98
C ARG A 152 -9.02 17.11 13.19
N PRO A 153 -7.81 17.69 13.09
CA PRO A 153 -7.34 18.57 12.01
C PRO A 153 -6.64 17.84 10.85
N ASN A 154 -6.58 16.50 10.82
CA ASN A 154 -5.80 15.79 9.81
C ASN A 154 -6.47 15.77 8.43
N ASP A 155 -7.81 15.77 8.38
CA ASP A 155 -8.59 15.66 7.15
C ASP A 155 -8.04 14.54 6.25
N THR A 156 -7.90 13.36 6.86
CA THR A 156 -7.05 12.30 6.36
C THR A 156 -7.50 11.81 4.98
N PRO A 157 -6.59 11.68 4.01
CA PRO A 157 -6.98 11.20 2.69
C PRO A 157 -7.55 9.79 2.71
N ARG A 158 -8.58 9.58 1.88
CA ARG A 158 -9.05 8.24 1.52
C ARG A 158 -8.31 7.79 0.28
N ILE A 159 -7.51 6.74 0.41
CA ILE A 159 -6.86 6.07 -0.71
C ILE A 159 -7.61 4.77 -1.01
N SER A 160 -7.79 4.49 -2.31
CA SER A 160 -8.46 3.27 -2.75
C SER A 160 -7.80 2.77 -4.03
N GLY A 161 -7.85 1.47 -4.26
CA GLY A 161 -7.40 0.81 -5.47
C GLY A 161 -8.40 -0.23 -5.93
N ILE A 162 -8.51 -0.41 -7.24
CA ILE A 162 -9.28 -1.50 -7.85
C ILE A 162 -8.42 -2.19 -8.90
N MET A 163 -8.36 -3.51 -8.83
CA MET A 163 -7.63 -4.37 -9.75
C MET A 163 -8.61 -5.23 -10.53
N ASP A 164 -8.59 -5.15 -11.86
CA ASP A 164 -9.40 -6.02 -12.71
C ASP A 164 -8.61 -7.29 -13.03
N LEU A 165 -8.99 -8.42 -12.42
CA LEU A 165 -8.26 -9.69 -12.55
C LEU A 165 -8.47 -10.31 -13.94
N LEU A 166 -9.61 -10.05 -14.57
CA LEU A 166 -9.93 -10.48 -15.93
C LEU A 166 -9.38 -9.49 -16.97
N GLY A 167 -9.27 -8.22 -16.58
CA GLY A 167 -8.73 -7.14 -17.37
C GLY A 167 -7.20 -7.10 -17.43
N ARG A 168 -6.68 -5.97 -17.91
CA ARG A 168 -5.24 -5.69 -18.02
C ARG A 168 -4.84 -4.42 -17.29
N ASN A 169 -5.66 -3.96 -16.35
CA ASN A 169 -5.48 -2.67 -15.71
C ASN A 169 -5.86 -2.70 -14.23
N TYR A 170 -5.41 -1.65 -13.54
CA TYR A 170 -5.81 -1.31 -12.19
C TYR A 170 -5.90 0.22 -12.09
N THR A 171 -6.69 0.68 -11.13
CA THR A 171 -6.87 2.11 -10.88
C THR A 171 -6.57 2.40 -9.42
N LEU A 172 -5.82 3.46 -9.15
CA LEU A 172 -5.61 4.02 -7.82
C LEU A 172 -6.35 5.35 -7.71
N SER A 173 -6.79 5.70 -6.50
CA SER A 173 -7.47 6.95 -6.22
C SER A 173 -7.05 7.56 -4.90
N ILE A 174 -7.20 8.87 -4.79
CA ILE A 174 -7.10 9.61 -3.54
C ILE A 174 -8.14 10.71 -3.47
N LEU A 175 -8.89 10.74 -2.37
CA LEU A 175 -9.79 11.83 -2.00
C LEU A 175 -9.13 12.59 -0.83
N LYS A 176 -8.83 13.88 -1.02
CA LYS A 176 -8.12 14.70 -0.03
C LYS A 176 -8.63 16.14 -0.03
N ALA A 177 -8.42 16.85 1.09
CA ALA A 177 -8.73 18.26 1.15
C ALA A 177 -7.91 19.06 0.11
N GLU A 178 -8.54 19.98 -0.61
CA GLU A 178 -7.85 20.89 -1.55
C GLU A 178 -6.82 21.77 -0.84
N SER A 179 -7.18 22.21 0.37
CA SER A 179 -6.32 22.97 1.26
C SER A 179 -6.75 22.74 2.72
N PRO A 180 -5.85 22.92 3.70
CA PRO A 180 -6.18 22.68 5.10
C PRO A 180 -7.42 23.48 5.53
N GLY A 181 -8.44 22.78 6.04
CA GLY A 181 -9.65 23.43 6.56
C GLY A 181 -10.70 23.83 5.53
N SER A 182 -10.46 23.74 4.21
CA SER A 182 -11.41 24.25 3.20
C SER A 182 -12.74 23.52 3.14
N GLY A 183 -12.78 22.25 3.56
CA GLY A 183 -13.95 21.39 3.37
C GLY A 183 -14.15 20.90 1.93
N ASN A 184 -13.42 21.46 0.95
CA ASN A 184 -13.45 21.03 -0.44
C ASN A 184 -12.64 19.76 -0.63
N CYS A 185 -13.22 18.78 -1.33
CA CYS A 185 -12.59 17.51 -1.59
C CYS A 185 -12.10 17.42 -3.04
N ALA A 186 -10.78 17.41 -3.21
CA ALA A 186 -10.15 17.04 -4.46
C ALA A 186 -10.21 15.51 -4.63
N ARG A 187 -10.45 15.05 -5.86
CA ARG A 187 -10.55 13.63 -6.21
C ARG A 187 -9.65 13.36 -7.39
N TYR A 188 -8.77 12.38 -7.25
CA TYR A 188 -7.83 12.00 -8.30
C TYR A 188 -7.96 10.50 -8.55
N PHE A 189 -7.95 10.14 -9.84
CA PHE A 189 -8.03 8.78 -10.32
C PHE A 189 -6.87 8.55 -11.29
N TYR A 190 -6.13 7.48 -11.08
CA TYR A 190 -4.92 7.14 -11.83
C TYR A 190 -5.09 5.75 -12.40
N HIS A 191 -5.21 5.68 -13.73
CA HIS A 191 -5.44 4.43 -14.45
C HIS A 191 -4.13 3.89 -15.01
N TYR A 192 -3.83 2.62 -14.74
CA TYR A 192 -2.59 1.97 -15.15
C TYR A 192 -2.88 0.65 -15.84
N ALA A 193 -2.14 0.36 -16.90
CA ALA A 193 -2.03 -0.99 -17.42
C ALA A 193 -1.05 -1.80 -16.55
N PHE A 194 -1.23 -3.12 -16.52
CA PHE A 194 -0.18 -3.98 -15.96
C PHE A 194 1.04 -3.98 -16.87
N GLU A 195 2.20 -3.74 -16.28
CA GLU A 195 3.50 -3.86 -16.93
C GLU A 195 4.38 -4.79 -16.08
N PRO A 196 5.06 -5.79 -16.68
CA PRO A 196 5.94 -6.69 -15.95
C PRO A 196 6.97 -5.94 -15.10
N GLY A 197 7.02 -6.28 -13.81
CA GLY A 197 7.95 -5.72 -12.84
C GLY A 197 7.58 -4.32 -12.33
N LEU A 198 6.44 -3.74 -12.73
CA LEU A 198 6.01 -2.41 -12.32
C LEU A 198 4.75 -2.46 -11.45
N GLY A 199 4.78 -1.70 -10.37
CA GLY A 199 3.60 -1.32 -9.61
C GLY A 199 3.57 0.16 -9.28
N HIS A 200 2.49 0.60 -8.68
CA HIS A 200 2.32 1.95 -8.18
C HIS A 200 1.95 1.95 -6.70
N PHE A 201 2.68 2.76 -5.94
CA PHE A 201 2.51 2.90 -4.50
C PHE A 201 1.87 4.24 -4.16
N ILE A 202 0.74 4.20 -3.45
CA ILE A 202 0.05 5.38 -2.93
C ILE A 202 -0.11 5.25 -1.41
N HIS A 203 -0.04 6.37 -0.70
CA HIS A 203 -0.16 6.41 0.75
C HIS A 203 -0.89 7.67 1.22
N THR A 204 -1.26 7.74 2.51
CA THR A 204 -2.09 8.84 3.02
C THR A 204 -1.31 10.12 3.29
N TYR A 205 -0.07 10.02 3.80
CA TYR A 205 0.68 11.20 4.27
C TYR A 205 2.10 11.30 3.70
N GLN A 206 2.58 12.51 3.40
CA GLN A 206 3.96 12.72 2.96
C GLN A 206 5.01 12.50 4.06
N GLY A 207 4.60 12.56 5.33
CA GLY A 207 5.50 12.40 6.46
C GLY A 207 4.88 12.84 7.77
N ARG A 208 5.73 13.30 8.69
CA ARG A 208 5.32 13.77 10.03
C ARG A 208 4.79 15.20 9.96
N GLY A 209 3.96 15.57 10.92
CA GLY A 209 3.36 16.90 11.05
C GLY A 209 2.26 16.94 12.12
N GLY A 210 1.74 18.13 12.36
CA GLY A 210 0.56 18.40 13.17
C GLY A 210 -0.17 19.65 12.64
N PRO A 211 -1.12 19.51 11.70
CA PRO A 211 -1.71 18.28 11.15
C PRO A 211 -0.77 17.49 10.21
N LEU A 212 -1.10 16.22 9.94
CA LEU A 212 -0.32 15.39 9.02
C LEU A 212 -0.48 15.88 7.57
N PRO A 213 0.63 16.12 6.83
CA PRO A 213 0.53 16.57 5.44
C PRO A 213 0.03 15.45 4.53
N SER A 214 -1.10 15.68 3.86
CA SER A 214 -1.67 14.77 2.87
C SER A 214 -0.67 14.46 1.74
N PHE A 215 -0.71 13.24 1.21
CA PHE A 215 0.03 12.83 0.01
C PHE A 215 -0.19 13.80 -1.17
N GLN A 216 0.88 14.04 -1.95
CA GLN A 216 0.92 14.95 -3.10
C GLN A 216 1.56 14.27 -4.30
N GLY A 217 1.08 14.61 -5.49
CA GLY A 217 1.53 14.03 -6.75
C GLY A 217 0.79 12.77 -7.13
N GLU A 218 1.33 12.10 -8.16
CA GLU A 218 0.85 10.82 -8.69
C GLU A 218 1.35 9.65 -7.81
N PRO A 219 0.65 8.49 -7.82
CA PRO A 219 1.17 7.25 -7.27
C PRO A 219 2.59 6.97 -7.72
N ARG A 220 3.46 6.60 -6.78
CA ARG A 220 4.91 6.45 -7.04
C ARG A 220 5.15 5.14 -7.81
N PRO A 221 5.74 5.16 -9.01
CA PRO A 221 6.12 3.92 -9.69
C PRO A 221 7.21 3.22 -8.87
N VAL A 222 7.03 1.91 -8.66
CA VAL A 222 7.99 1.07 -7.95
C VAL A 222 8.24 -0.22 -8.70
N LEU A 223 9.48 -0.71 -8.63
CA LEU A 223 9.82 -2.02 -9.16
C LEU A 223 9.39 -3.11 -8.17
N ILE A 224 8.76 -4.17 -8.68
CA ILE A 224 8.34 -5.37 -7.94
C ILE A 224 9.19 -6.53 -8.41
N ARG A 225 10.22 -6.86 -7.63
CA ARG A 225 11.21 -7.92 -7.94
C ARG A 225 10.95 -9.20 -7.16
N GLU A 226 10.14 -9.08 -6.12
CA GLU A 226 9.78 -10.16 -5.22
C GLU A 226 8.86 -11.16 -5.92
N ARG A 227 9.05 -12.44 -5.62
CA ARG A 227 8.38 -13.55 -6.32
C ARG A 227 7.22 -14.13 -5.51
N THR A 228 7.27 -13.97 -4.19
CA THR A 228 6.23 -14.46 -3.28
C THR A 228 5.62 -13.33 -2.46
N ALA A 229 4.43 -13.55 -1.92
CA ALA A 229 3.78 -12.62 -1.01
C ALA A 229 4.64 -12.33 0.23
N GLU A 230 5.33 -13.34 0.77
CA GLU A 230 6.20 -13.24 1.96
C GLU A 230 7.46 -12.44 1.69
N GLU A 231 8.09 -12.61 0.52
CA GLU A 231 9.28 -11.83 0.13
C GLU A 231 8.92 -10.33 0.10
N LEU A 232 7.81 -9.97 -0.57
CA LEU A 232 7.31 -8.61 -0.65
C LEU A 232 6.86 -8.08 0.71
N ALA A 233 6.13 -8.88 1.49
CA ALA A 233 5.69 -8.49 2.83
C ALA A 233 6.89 -8.21 3.75
N GLY A 234 7.91 -9.08 3.71
CA GLY A 234 9.13 -8.93 4.48
C GLY A 234 9.89 -7.64 4.12
N LEU A 235 10.01 -7.32 2.83
CA LEU A 235 10.63 -6.09 2.37
C LEU A 235 9.87 -4.85 2.88
N ILE A 236 8.56 -4.78 2.63
CA ILE A 236 7.72 -3.66 3.07
C ILE A 236 7.81 -3.51 4.59
N TRP A 237 7.63 -4.59 5.34
CA TRP A 237 7.61 -4.56 6.80
C TRP A 237 8.92 -4.04 7.41
N ARG A 238 10.07 -4.41 6.85
CA ARG A 238 11.39 -3.93 7.30
C ARG A 238 11.67 -2.48 6.90
N SER A 239 11.06 -1.99 5.83
CA SER A 239 11.19 -0.59 5.38
C SER A 239 10.28 0.39 6.13
N LEU A 240 9.23 -0.10 6.80
CA LEU A 240 8.36 0.74 7.63
C LEU A 240 8.99 1.06 8.99
N ASP A 241 8.68 2.25 9.53
CA ASP A 241 9.07 2.65 10.88
C ASP A 241 8.58 1.61 11.91
N PRO A 242 9.49 0.94 12.64
CA PRO A 242 9.16 -0.14 13.55
C PRO A 242 8.34 0.32 14.76
N GLU A 243 8.37 1.61 15.10
CA GLU A 243 7.56 2.16 16.19
C GLU A 243 6.08 2.30 15.81
N ASN A 244 5.79 2.44 14.50
CA ASN A 244 4.49 2.87 14.02
C ASN A 244 3.75 1.82 13.18
N ARG A 245 4.44 0.81 12.64
CA ARG A 245 3.80 -0.31 11.92
C ARG A 245 2.85 -1.11 12.82
N ILE A 246 1.67 -1.47 12.30
CA ILE A 246 0.63 -2.22 13.02
C ILE A 246 0.37 -3.53 12.30
N SER A 247 -0.11 -3.47 11.07
CA SER A 247 -0.46 -4.64 10.27
C SER A 247 -0.11 -4.43 8.80
N LEU A 248 0.24 -5.52 8.13
CA LEU A 248 0.54 -5.59 6.70
C LEU A 248 -0.11 -6.84 6.13
N TYR A 249 -0.70 -6.68 4.96
CA TYR A 249 -1.23 -7.75 4.16
C TYR A 249 -0.66 -7.65 2.75
N VAL A 250 -0.23 -8.77 2.19
CA VAL A 250 0.18 -8.90 0.79
C VAL A 250 -0.56 -10.09 0.19
N ARG A 251 -1.12 -9.92 -1.01
CA ARG A 251 -1.65 -10.99 -1.84
C ARG A 251 -0.90 -11.01 -3.16
N ARG A 252 -0.37 -12.19 -3.51
CA ARG A 252 0.10 -12.57 -4.84
C ARG A 252 -1.01 -13.38 -5.50
N ILE A 253 -1.28 -13.10 -6.78
CA ILE A 253 -2.27 -13.81 -7.58
C ILE A 253 -1.62 -14.26 -8.86
N ASP A 254 -1.64 -15.56 -9.10
CA ASP A 254 -1.29 -16.13 -10.38
C ASP A 254 -2.42 -15.88 -11.38
N ARG A 255 -2.18 -15.02 -12.37
CA ARG A 255 -3.23 -14.61 -13.31
C ARG A 255 -3.73 -15.73 -14.23
N GLU A 256 -2.93 -16.78 -14.44
CA GLU A 256 -3.32 -17.90 -15.31
C GLU A 256 -4.15 -18.94 -14.57
N SER A 257 -3.73 -19.33 -13.36
CA SER A 257 -4.42 -20.36 -12.58
C SER A 257 -5.48 -19.81 -11.64
N GLY A 258 -5.41 -18.52 -11.29
CA GLY A 258 -6.20 -17.90 -10.22
C GLY A 258 -5.71 -18.24 -8.81
N GLU A 259 -4.59 -18.95 -8.68
CA GLU A 259 -4.02 -19.33 -7.38
C GLU A 259 -3.55 -18.09 -6.60
N THR A 260 -3.91 -18.03 -5.32
CA THR A 260 -3.55 -16.93 -4.44
C THR A 260 -2.60 -17.38 -3.34
N GLU A 261 -1.57 -16.57 -3.09
CA GLU A 261 -0.68 -16.69 -1.93
C GLU A 261 -0.78 -15.39 -1.12
N ASN A 262 -1.00 -15.52 0.19
CA ASN A 262 -1.20 -14.38 1.08
C ASN A 262 -0.13 -14.38 2.19
N ALA A 263 0.38 -13.20 2.50
CA ALA A 263 1.24 -12.98 3.66
C ALA A 263 0.61 -11.90 4.57
N LEU A 264 0.38 -12.25 5.83
CA LEU A 264 -0.25 -11.39 6.82
C LEU A 264 0.65 -11.23 8.04
N ILE A 265 0.93 -9.99 8.42
CA ILE A 265 1.74 -9.65 9.59
C ILE A 265 0.94 -8.73 10.51
N ASN A 266 0.77 -9.12 11.77
CA ASN A 266 0.20 -8.29 12.84
C ASN A 266 1.26 -8.07 13.92
N ARG A 267 1.49 -6.82 14.33
CA ARG A 267 2.41 -6.49 15.42
C ARG A 267 1.79 -6.70 16.79
N PHE A 268 0.55 -6.25 16.96
CA PHE A 268 -0.15 -6.31 18.23
C PHE A 268 -1.08 -7.53 18.23
N LEU A 269 -1.06 -8.31 19.28
CA LEU A 269 -2.03 -9.36 19.58
C LEU A 269 -2.46 -9.11 21.03
N CYS A 270 -3.73 -9.35 21.38
CA CYS A 270 -4.11 -9.27 22.79
C CYS A 270 -3.34 -10.36 23.56
N THR A 271 -2.63 -9.94 24.59
CA THR A 271 -1.95 -10.79 25.56
C THR A 271 -2.71 -10.82 26.86
#